data_AF-A0A2A5GSV4-F1
#
_entry.id   AF-A0A2A5GSV4-F1
#
_cell.length_a   1.000
_cell.length_b   1.000
_cell.length_c   1.000
_cell.angle_alpha   90.00
_cell.angle_beta   90.00
_cell.angle_gamma   90.00
#
_symmetry.space_group_name_H-M   'P 1'
#
loop_
_entity.id
_entity.type
_entity.pdbx_description
1 polymer ?
#
loop_
_entity_poly.entity_id
_entity_poly.type
_entity_poly.pdbx_seq_one_letter_code
_entity_poly.pdbx_strand_id
1 'polypeptide(L)' 'MLKKKQIEYLSELIEDRYGSPQELANYLDLGIEMLFYLEEDTFDQKEIQSVVSAMRGVITVLKEGE' A
#
# COMPACT_ATOMS: atom_id res chain seq x y z
N MET A 1 -9.18 -6.68 -13.84
CA MET A 1 -10.04 -5.59 -13.32
C MET A 1 -10.98 -6.18 -12.28
N LEU A 2 -11.16 -5.54 -11.12
CA LEU A 2 -12.06 -6.03 -10.08
C LEU A 2 -13.53 -5.89 -10.51
N LYS A 3 -14.39 -6.81 -10.07
CA LYS A 3 -15.84 -6.72 -10.25
C LYS A 3 -16.42 -5.69 -9.28
N LYS A 4 -17.55 -5.07 -9.63
CA LYS A 4 -18.22 -4.05 -8.78
C LYS A 4 -18.38 -4.46 -7.31
N LYS A 5 -18.90 -5.66 -7.04
CA LYS A 5 -19.05 -6.18 -5.67
C LYS A 5 -17.71 -6.32 -4.90
N GLN A 6 -16.62 -6.57 -5.61
CA GLN A 6 -15.29 -6.66 -4.99
C GLN A 6 -14.75 -5.27 -4.65
N ILE A 7 -15.08 -4.26 -5.47
CA ILE A 7 -14.71 -2.86 -5.20
C ILE A 7 -15.48 -2.35 -3.99
N GLU A 8 -16.80 -2.56 -3.95
CA GLU A 8 -17.65 -2.19 -2.81
C GLU A 8 -17.15 -2.82 -1.51
N TYR A 9 -16.92 -4.13 -1.52
CA TYR A 9 -16.38 -4.84 -0.35
C TYR A 9 -14.98 -4.35 0.06
N LEU A 10 -14.12 -4.02 -0.91
CA LEU A 10 -12.80 -3.47 -0.61
C LEU A 10 -12.90 -2.08 0.02
N SER A 11 -13.78 -1.22 -0.48
CA SER A 11 -14.04 0.10 0.08
C SER A 11 -14.56 0.01 1.52
N GLU A 12 -15.54 -0.86 1.79
CA GLU A 12 -16.04 -1.12 3.14
C GLU A 12 -14.92 -1.60 4.07
N LEU A 13 -14.08 -2.53 3.62
CA LEU A 13 -12.97 -3.03 4.41
C LEU A 13 -11.91 -1.95 4.71
N ILE A 14 -11.67 -1.03 3.77
CA ILE A 14 -10.76 0.09 3.97
C ILE A 14 -11.34 1.06 5.02
N GLU A 15 -12.61 1.41 4.90
CA GLU A 15 -13.29 2.30 5.85
C GLU A 15 -13.35 1.69 7.26
N ASP A 16 -13.72 0.42 7.39
CA ASP A 16 -13.83 -0.26 8.69
C ASP A 16 -12.49 -0.42 9.42
N ARG A 17 -11.38 -0.58 8.68
CA ARG A 17 -10.07 -0.92 9.25
C ARG A 17 -9.13 0.26 9.36
N TYR A 18 -9.22 1.20 8.42
CA TYR A 18 -8.30 2.32 8.30
C TYR A 18 -9.03 3.68 8.36
N GLY A 19 -10.36 3.70 8.31
CA GLY A 19 -11.15 4.94 8.35
C GLY A 19 -11.26 5.64 7.00
N SER A 20 -10.19 5.66 6.19
CA SER A 20 -10.21 6.20 4.83
C SER A 20 -9.14 5.56 3.93
N PRO A 21 -9.31 5.65 2.59
CA PRO A 21 -8.26 5.30 1.64
C PRO A 21 -6.95 6.06 1.87
N GLN A 22 -7.02 7.34 2.22
CA GLN A 22 -5.87 8.19 2.55
C GLN A 22 -5.10 7.64 3.75
N GLU A 23 -5.81 7.20 4.78
CA GLU A 23 -5.15 6.70 5.98
C GLU A 23 -4.47 5.35 5.73
N LEU A 24 -5.09 4.47 4.93
CA LEU A 24 -4.40 3.28 4.42
C LEU A 24 -3.14 3.64 3.63
N ALA A 25 -3.20 4.67 2.80
CA ALA A 25 -2.04 5.14 2.05
C ALA A 25 -0.92 5.63 2.98
N ASN A 26 -1.25 6.32 4.08
CA ASN A 26 -0.28 6.73 5.11
C ASN A 26 0.38 5.52 5.79
N TYR A 27 -0.38 4.47 6.12
CA TYR A 27 0.18 3.23 6.67
C TYR A 27 1.13 2.52 5.68
N LEU A 28 0.82 2.54 4.38
CA LEU A 28 1.69 1.98 3.36
C LEU A 28 2.98 2.80 3.20
N ASP A 29 2.89 4.14 3.27
CA ASP A 29 4.07 5.01 3.27
C ASP A 29 5.00 4.69 4.46
N LEU A 30 4.44 4.50 5.67
CA LEU A 30 5.20 4.05 6.83
C LEU A 30 5.82 2.66 6.63
N GLY A 31 5.10 1.74 5.98
CA GLY A 31 5.63 0.42 5.62
C GLY A 31 6.84 0.50 4.68
N ILE A 32 6.87 1.47 3.76
CA ILE A 32 8.06 1.75 2.93
C ILE A 32 9.21 2.25 3.81
N GLU A 33 8.95 3.12 4.79
CA GLU A 33 9.98 3.59 5.73
C GLU A 33 10.58 2.43 6.53
N MET A 34 9.78 1.43 6.91
CA MET A 34 10.27 0.25 7.61
C MET A 34 11.29 -0.57 6.80
N LEU A 35 11.21 -0.54 5.46
CA LEU A 35 12.16 -1.26 4.61
C LEU A 35 13.59 -0.69 4.68
N PHE A 36 13.76 0.55 5.14
CA PHE A 36 15.09 1.13 5.37
C PHE A 36 15.79 0.56 6.62
N TYR A 37 15.06 -0.18 7.46
CA TYR A 37 15.59 -0.81 8.68
C TYR A 37 15.87 -2.31 8.51
N LEU A 38 15.78 -2.83 7.29
CA LEU A 38 16.18 -4.21 7.00
C LEU A 38 17.70 -4.37 7.22
N GLU A 39 18.10 -5.50 7.79
CA GLU A 39 19.51 -5.83 7.95
C GLU A 39 20.16 -6.02 6.58
N GLU A 40 21.44 -5.65 6.46
CA GLU A 40 22.23 -5.88 5.25
C GLU A 40 22.16 -7.36 4.82
N ASP A 41 22.09 -7.60 3.51
CA ASP A 41 22.00 -8.93 2.90
C ASP A 41 20.75 -9.78 3.26
N THR A 42 19.71 -9.18 3.87
CA THR A 42 18.43 -9.90 4.12
C THR A 42 17.64 -10.15 2.83
N PHE A 43 17.65 -9.18 1.92
CA PHE A 43 16.97 -9.25 0.62
C PHE A 43 17.83 -8.63 -0.45
N ASP A 44 17.66 -9.07 -1.70
CA ASP A 44 18.29 -8.41 -2.83
C ASP A 44 17.71 -7.00 -2.99
N GLN A 45 18.57 -6.03 -3.32
CA GLN A 45 18.15 -4.65 -3.54
C GLN A 45 17.01 -4.54 -4.58
N LYS A 46 17.02 -5.40 -5.61
CA LYS A 46 15.98 -5.42 -6.65
C LYS A 46 14.62 -5.89 -6.10
N GLU A 47 14.60 -6.77 -5.12
CA GLU A 47 13.38 -7.25 -4.48
C GLU A 47 12.76 -6.12 -3.65
N ILE A 48 13.58 -5.44 -2.83
CA ILE A 48 13.14 -4.27 -2.04
C ILE A 48 12.59 -3.18 -2.97
N GLN A 49 13.31 -2.84 -4.05
CA GLN A 49 12.86 -1.84 -5.02
C GLN A 49 11.53 -2.22 -5.68
N SER A 50 11.33 -3.50 -5.99
CA SER A 50 10.07 -3.99 -6.58
C SER A 50 8.91 -3.85 -5.60
N VAL A 51 9.11 -4.18 -4.33
CA VAL A 51 8.11 -4.00 -3.26
C VAL A 51 7.78 -2.52 -3.09
N VAL A 52 8.78 -1.65 -2.95
CA VAL A 52 8.58 -0.20 -2.83
C VAL A 52 7.81 0.35 -4.02
N SER A 53 8.15 -0.06 -5.24
CA SER A 53 7.45 0.36 -6.46
C SER A 53 5.98 -0.07 -6.46
N ALA A 54 5.69 -1.32 -6.10
CA ALA A 54 4.33 -1.83 -6.01
C ALA A 54 3.51 -1.08 -4.94
N MET A 55 4.09 -0.85 -3.75
CA MET A 55 3.42 -0.10 -2.68
C MET A 55 3.13 1.34 -3.10
N ARG A 56 4.09 2.03 -3.74
CA ARG A 56 3.87 3.39 -4.28
C ARG A 56 2.75 3.43 -5.31
N GLY A 57 2.66 2.43 -6.18
CA GLY A 57 1.55 2.33 -7.13
C GLY A 57 0.18 2.25 -6.44
N VAL A 58 0.07 1.49 -5.36
CA VAL A 58 -1.16 1.41 -4.56
C VAL A 58 -1.45 2.74 -3.85
N ILE A 59 -0.43 3.35 -3.23
CA ILE A 59 -0.55 4.65 -2.56
C ILE A 59 -1.08 5.72 -3.51
N THR A 60 -0.56 5.78 -4.74
CA THR A 60 -1.04 6.71 -5.77
C THR A 60 -2.52 6.50 -6.05
N VAL A 61 -2.97 5.27 -6.29
CA VAL A 61 -4.39 4.97 -6.57
C VAL A 61 -5.29 5.33 -5.38
N LEU A 62 -4.84 5.09 -4.15
CA LEU A 62 -5.61 5.43 -2.95
C LEU A 62 -5.74 6.95 -2.75
N LYS A 63 -4.73 7.73 -3.13
CA LYS A 63 -4.72 9.20 -3.02
C LYS A 63 -5.41 9.90 -4.20
N GLU A 64 -5.47 9.28 -5.39
CA GLU A 64 -6.17 9.80 -6.57
C GLU A 64 -7.71 9.68 -6.50
N GLY A 65 -8.24 8.92 -5.53
CA GLY A 65 -9.69 8.72 -5.33
C GLY A 65 -10.44 9.87 -4.64
N GLU A 66 -9.82 11.05 -4.53
CA GLU A 66 -10.41 12.29 -3.97
C GLU A 66 -11.23 13.09 -4.99
#